data_AF-A0A2K3PGB7-F1
#
_entry.id   AF-A0A2K3PGB7-F1
#
_cell.length_a   1.000
_cell.length_b   1.000
_cell.length_c   1.000
_cell.angle_alpha   90.00
_cell.angle_beta   90.00
_cell.angle_gamma   90.00
#
_symmetry.space_group_name_H-M   'P 1'
#
loop_
_entity.id
_entity.type
_entity.pdbx_description
1 polymer ?
#
loop_
_entity_poly.entity_id
_entity_poly.type
_entity_poly.pdbx_seq_one_letter_code
_entity_poly.pdbx_strand_id
1 'polypeptide(L)'
;MPWEESMKDAYKQGRLVLLENLDPSLTSSEVQDIIWHGFKERCTAKMIQKTTYSSPHSGQAFVIFKRKEAAESVIRKLEEGCFLMSNGRPLVGSFGLPCFPEKKRTFYGHYAIDQPRQREMKDAVSTSHCSQANNIEYDMAVEWCLLQERVDKTWRKLYQRQSEELSKLKAKLKSKI
;
A
#
# COMPACT_ATOMS: atom_id res chain seq x y z
N MET A 1 14.53 -13.64 11.51
CA MET A 1 14.76 -12.40 10.76
C MET A 1 13.55 -11.50 10.92
N PRO A 2 13.71 -10.22 11.27
CA PRO A 2 12.67 -9.21 11.17
C PRO A 2 12.05 -9.18 9.77
N TRP A 3 10.76 -8.85 9.68
CA TRP A 3 10.02 -8.87 8.42
C TRP A 3 10.63 -7.91 7.38
N GLU A 4 11.01 -6.71 7.81
CA GLU A 4 11.52 -5.65 6.97
C GLU A 4 12.87 -6.02 6.34
N GLU A 5 13.74 -6.71 7.08
CA GLU A 5 15.00 -7.25 6.57
C GLU A 5 14.76 -8.37 5.56
N SER A 6 13.83 -9.28 5.89
CA SER A 6 13.45 -10.39 5.01
C SER A 6 12.86 -9.88 3.68
N MET A 7 12.06 -8.81 3.74
CA MET A 7 11.48 -8.17 2.57
C MET A 7 12.55 -7.49 1.71
N LYS A 8 13.52 -6.78 2.31
CA LYS A 8 14.65 -6.15 1.58
C LYS A 8 15.48 -7.19 0.85
N ASP A 9 15.79 -8.28 1.52
CA ASP A 9 16.53 -9.39 0.93
C ASP A 9 15.75 -10.06 -0.20
N ALA A 10 14.47 -10.39 0.03
CA ALA A 10 13.60 -10.99 -0.97
C ALA A 10 13.44 -10.09 -2.21
N TYR A 11 13.32 -8.77 -2.02
CA TYR A 11 13.27 -7.81 -3.11
C TYR A 11 14.55 -7.85 -3.96
N LYS A 12 15.73 -7.77 -3.32
CA LYS A 12 17.02 -7.86 -4.02
C LYS A 12 17.20 -9.16 -4.81
N GLN A 13 16.64 -10.25 -4.29
CA GLN A 13 16.72 -11.57 -4.90
C GLN A 13 15.59 -11.86 -5.91
N GLY A 14 14.67 -10.91 -6.16
CA GLY A 14 13.54 -11.11 -7.06
C GLY A 14 12.49 -12.12 -6.55
N ARG A 15 12.41 -12.32 -5.23
CA ARG A 15 11.49 -13.26 -4.56
C ARG A 15 10.27 -12.59 -3.93
N LEU A 16 10.20 -11.26 -3.97
CA LEU A 16 9.10 -10.48 -3.39
C LEU A 16 8.06 -10.13 -4.46
N VAL A 17 6.80 -10.40 -4.15
CA VAL A 17 5.63 -10.08 -4.99
C VAL A 17 4.65 -9.24 -4.19
N LEU A 18 4.03 -8.26 -4.86
CA LEU A 18 2.88 -7.53 -4.36
C LEU A 18 1.61 -8.16 -4.94
N LEU A 19 0.71 -8.58 -4.07
CA LEU A 19 -0.64 -9.00 -4.43
C LEU A 19 -1.62 -7.87 -4.17
N GLU A 20 -2.56 -7.69 -5.09
CA GLU A 20 -3.56 -6.63 -5.07
C GLU A 20 -4.95 -7.18 -5.34
N ASN A 21 -5.96 -6.34 -5.14
CA ASN A 21 -7.38 -6.69 -5.26
C ASN A 21 -7.85 -7.81 -4.31
N LEU A 22 -7.10 -8.04 -3.24
CA LEU A 22 -7.49 -8.97 -2.18
C LEU A 22 -8.76 -8.46 -1.48
N ASP A 23 -9.48 -9.38 -0.84
CA ASP A 23 -10.49 -8.98 0.13
C ASP A 23 -9.77 -8.33 1.33
N PRO A 24 -10.10 -7.08 1.68
CA PRO A 24 -9.43 -6.41 2.78
C PRO A 24 -9.65 -7.04 4.17
N SER A 25 -10.59 -7.98 4.31
CA SER A 25 -10.77 -8.73 5.57
C SER A 25 -9.82 -9.91 5.72
N LEU A 26 -9.07 -10.28 4.66
CA LEU A 26 -8.17 -11.42 4.70
C LEU A 26 -6.98 -11.17 5.63
N THR A 27 -6.56 -12.25 6.26
CA THR A 27 -5.38 -12.36 7.09
C THR A 27 -4.17 -12.83 6.28
N SER A 28 -2.97 -12.56 6.80
CA SER A 28 -1.73 -12.99 6.17
C SER A 28 -1.60 -14.52 6.02
N SER A 29 -2.25 -15.31 6.88
CA SER A 29 -2.29 -16.78 6.76
C SER A 29 -3.20 -17.22 5.62
N GLU A 30 -4.39 -16.64 5.50
CA GLU A 30 -5.32 -16.96 4.41
C GLU A 30 -4.72 -16.63 3.04
N VAL A 31 -3.93 -15.55 2.93
CA VAL A 31 -3.18 -15.25 1.69
C VAL A 31 -2.15 -16.35 1.37
N GLN A 32 -1.46 -16.90 2.38
CA GLN A 32 -0.54 -18.01 2.17
C GLN A 32 -1.28 -19.27 1.70
N ASP A 33 -2.45 -19.55 2.28
CA ASP A 33 -3.28 -20.68 1.89
C ASP A 33 -3.78 -20.54 0.44
N ILE A 34 -4.18 -19.33 0.02
CA ILE A 34 -4.57 -19.04 -1.37
C ILE A 34 -3.40 -19.38 -2.33
N ILE A 35 -2.19 -18.93 -2.01
CA ILE A 35 -1.01 -19.21 -2.85
C ILE A 35 -0.68 -20.71 -2.86
N TRP A 36 -0.72 -21.35 -1.70
CA TRP A 36 -0.46 -22.78 -1.57
C TRP A 36 -1.45 -23.62 -2.38
N HIS A 37 -2.75 -23.38 -2.22
CA HIS A 37 -3.77 -24.16 -2.90
C HIS A 37 -3.86 -23.83 -4.40
N GLY A 38 -3.76 -22.55 -4.76
CA GLY A 38 -3.91 -22.06 -6.12
C GLY A 38 -2.69 -22.29 -7.02
N PHE A 39 -1.49 -22.11 -6.48
CA PHE A 39 -0.25 -22.13 -7.27
C PHE A 39 0.69 -23.27 -6.90
N LYS A 40 0.40 -24.03 -5.84
CA LYS A 40 1.24 -25.11 -5.29
C LYS A 40 2.61 -24.63 -4.80
N GLU A 41 2.69 -23.36 -4.42
CA GLU A 41 3.92 -22.72 -3.95
C GLU A 41 3.83 -22.38 -2.46
N ARG A 42 4.97 -22.48 -1.76
CA ARG A 42 5.06 -22.04 -0.35
C ARG A 42 5.66 -20.64 -0.29
N CYS A 43 5.03 -19.78 0.50
CA CYS A 43 5.47 -18.41 0.70
C CYS A 43 5.21 -17.95 2.13
N THR A 44 5.82 -16.82 2.50
CA THR A 44 5.44 -16.05 3.69
C THR A 44 4.75 -14.79 3.22
N ALA A 45 3.53 -14.52 3.69
CA ALA A 45 2.78 -13.32 3.33
C ALA A 45 2.62 -12.37 4.50
N LYS A 46 2.48 -11.07 4.20
CA LYS A 46 2.07 -10.04 5.15
C LYS A 46 1.09 -9.08 4.48
N MET A 47 -0.10 -8.97 5.04
CA MET A 47 -1.08 -7.96 4.63
C MET A 47 -0.53 -6.55 4.86
N ILE A 48 -0.76 -5.67 3.89
CA ILE A 48 -0.46 -4.24 4.01
C ILE A 48 -1.55 -3.59 4.87
N GLN A 49 -1.12 -2.83 5.87
CA GLN A 49 -2.04 -2.11 6.74
C GLN A 49 -2.77 -1.01 5.96
N LYS A 50 -4.08 -0.90 6.19
CA LYS A 50 -4.88 0.18 5.60
C LYS A 50 -4.44 1.53 6.17
N THR A 51 -4.24 2.48 5.27
CA THR A 51 -4.04 3.89 5.59
C THR A 51 -5.32 4.67 5.25
N THR A 52 -5.39 5.94 5.67
CA THR A 52 -6.52 6.83 5.35
C THR A 52 -6.76 6.98 3.84
N TYR A 53 -5.73 6.76 3.02
CA TYR A 53 -5.79 6.85 1.55
C TYR A 53 -5.83 5.49 0.86
N SER A 54 -5.89 4.39 1.61
CA SER A 54 -6.02 3.05 1.04
C SER A 54 -7.46 2.81 0.59
N SER A 55 -7.64 2.08 -0.52
CA SER A 55 -8.99 1.70 -0.93
C SER A 55 -9.66 0.86 0.16
N PRO A 56 -10.89 1.22 0.60
CA PRO A 56 -11.63 0.39 1.54
C PRO A 56 -12.09 -0.93 0.89
N HIS A 57 -12.09 -0.99 -0.44
CA HIS A 57 -12.65 -2.08 -1.22
C HIS A 57 -11.61 -3.11 -1.66
N SER A 58 -10.33 -2.77 -1.70
CA SER A 58 -9.27 -3.65 -2.22
C SER A 58 -8.07 -3.69 -1.28
N GLY A 59 -7.75 -4.89 -0.79
CA GLY A 59 -6.59 -5.16 0.04
C GLY A 59 -5.35 -5.44 -0.80
N GLN A 60 -4.19 -5.30 -0.15
CA GLN A 60 -2.89 -5.62 -0.73
C GLN A 60 -2.05 -6.42 0.26
N ALA A 61 -1.16 -7.26 -0.25
CA ALA A 61 -0.25 -8.07 0.57
C ALA A 61 1.10 -8.21 -0.10
N PHE A 62 2.17 -8.21 0.70
CA PHE A 62 3.48 -8.62 0.25
C PHE A 62 3.68 -10.12 0.48
N VAL A 63 4.20 -10.80 -0.53
CA VAL A 63 4.45 -12.25 -0.52
C VAL A 63 5.91 -12.50 -0.84
N ILE A 64 6.59 -13.21 0.06
CA ILE A 64 7.98 -13.62 -0.09
C ILE A 64 7.99 -15.11 -0.43
N PHE A 65 8.46 -15.42 -1.64
CA PHE A 65 8.66 -16.79 -2.08
C PHE A 65 10.02 -17.33 -1.63
N LYS A 66 10.12 -18.66 -1.52
CA LYS A 66 11.39 -19.34 -1.22
C LYS A 66 12.39 -19.23 -2.37
N ARG A 67 11.90 -19.22 -3.60
CA ARG A 67 12.68 -19.26 -4.84
C ARG A 67 12.22 -18.17 -5.79
N LYS A 68 13.13 -17.66 -6.61
CA LYS A 68 12.82 -16.63 -7.60
C LYS A 68 11.92 -17.18 -8.70
N GLU A 69 12.20 -18.41 -9.12
CA GLU A 69 11.47 -19.11 -10.17
C GLU A 69 9.99 -19.32 -9.77
N ALA A 70 9.73 -19.53 -8.47
CA ALA A 70 8.38 -19.63 -7.94
C ALA A 70 7.63 -18.29 -8.03
N ALA A 71 8.28 -17.18 -7.68
CA ALA A 71 7.70 -15.84 -7.81
C ALA A 71 7.37 -15.52 -9.28
N GLU A 72 8.31 -15.76 -10.19
CA GLU A 72 8.12 -15.54 -11.64
C GLU A 72 7.00 -16.42 -12.21
N SER A 73 6.94 -17.70 -11.82
CA SER A 73 5.89 -18.62 -12.25
C SER A 73 4.50 -18.16 -11.79
N VAL A 74 4.37 -17.69 -10.54
CA VAL A 74 3.10 -17.18 -10.01
C VAL A 74 2.68 -15.91 -10.75
N ILE A 75 3.59 -14.96 -10.95
CA ILE A 75 3.31 -13.73 -11.70
C ILE A 75 2.88 -14.05 -13.12
N ARG A 76 3.63 -14.89 -13.85
CA ARG A 76 3.28 -15.28 -15.22
C ARG A 76 1.88 -15.90 -15.30
N LYS A 77 1.53 -16.79 -14.36
CA LYS A 77 0.19 -17.40 -14.30
C LYS A 77 -0.92 -16.39 -14.01
N LEU A 78 -0.61 -15.33 -13.23
CA LEU A 78 -1.54 -14.25 -12.94
C LEU A 78 -1.69 -13.27 -14.13
N GLU A 79 -0.65 -13.10 -14.94
CA GLU A 79 -0.67 -12.23 -16.13
C GLU A 79 -1.32 -12.93 -17.34
N GLU A 80 -0.99 -14.20 -17.57
CA GLU A 80 -1.52 -15.00 -18.69
C GLU A 80 -2.94 -15.53 -18.41
N GLY A 81 -3.32 -15.62 -17.14
CA GLY A 81 -4.57 -16.21 -16.68
C GLY A 81 -5.42 -15.25 -15.85
N CYS A 82 -6.52 -15.79 -15.30
CA CYS A 82 -7.34 -15.09 -14.34
C CYS A 82 -7.54 -15.99 -13.13
N PHE A 83 -6.82 -15.73 -12.04
CA PHE A 83 -7.03 -16.45 -10.78
C PHE A 83 -8.22 -15.83 -10.04
N LEU A 84 -9.40 -16.40 -10.24
CA LEU A 84 -10.62 -15.94 -9.58
C LEU A 84 -10.74 -16.57 -8.19
N MET A 85 -10.74 -15.73 -7.16
CA MET A 85 -11.01 -16.14 -5.79
C MET A 85 -12.49 -16.52 -5.61
N SER A 86 -12.81 -17.26 -4.55
CA SER A 86 -14.19 -17.69 -4.23
C SER A 86 -15.18 -16.53 -4.06
N ASN A 87 -14.70 -15.34 -3.70
CA ASN A 87 -15.50 -14.12 -3.64
C ASN A 87 -15.76 -13.47 -5.02
N GLY A 88 -15.33 -14.11 -6.11
CA GLY A 88 -15.50 -13.64 -7.48
C GLY A 88 -14.54 -12.51 -7.87
N ARG A 89 -13.44 -12.32 -7.12
CA ARG A 89 -12.44 -11.29 -7.42
C ARG A 89 -11.21 -11.88 -8.09
N PRO A 90 -10.71 -11.28 -9.19
CA PRO A 90 -9.46 -11.69 -9.78
C PRO A 90 -8.30 -11.20 -8.90
N LEU A 91 -7.39 -12.12 -8.57
CA LEU A 91 -6.14 -11.77 -7.90
C LEU A 91 -5.19 -11.12 -8.91
N VAL A 92 -4.57 -10.01 -8.53
CA VAL A 92 -3.55 -9.33 -9.35
C VAL A 92 -2.23 -9.43 -8.63
N GLY A 93 -1.16 -9.76 -9.36
CA GLY A 93 0.19 -9.84 -8.82
C GLY A 93 1.15 -9.03 -9.66
N SER A 94 2.11 -8.37 -9.00
CA SER A 94 3.20 -7.66 -9.66
C SER A 94 4.48 -7.76 -8.85
N PHE A 95 5.63 -7.61 -9.51
CA PHE A 95 6.89 -7.33 -8.81
C PHE A 95 6.84 -5.88 -8.30
N GLY A 96 6.31 -5.69 -7.10
CA GLY A 96 6.15 -4.37 -6.50
C GLY A 96 7.48 -3.72 -6.15
N LEU A 97 7.51 -2.38 -6.15
CA LEU A 97 8.56 -1.58 -5.54
C LEU A 97 8.20 -1.33 -4.07
N PRO A 98 8.72 -2.12 -3.11
CA PRO A 98 8.48 -1.85 -1.70
C PRO A 98 9.08 -0.50 -1.30
N CYS A 99 8.25 0.41 -0.78
CA CYS A 99 8.75 1.53 0.00
C CYS A 99 9.23 1.01 1.34
N PHE A 100 10.53 0.89 1.51
CA PHE A 100 11.10 0.57 2.81
C PHE A 100 11.08 1.83 3.67
N PRO A 101 10.35 1.84 4.81
CA PRO A 101 10.51 2.93 5.75
C PRO A 101 11.99 3.01 6.14
N GLU A 102 12.55 4.21 6.04
CA GLU A 102 13.86 4.48 6.63
C GLU A 102 13.84 4.14 8.12
N LYS A 103 15.03 3.94 8.71
CA LYS A 103 15.17 3.59 10.13
C LYS A 103 14.22 4.46 10.96
N LYS A 104 13.32 3.82 11.73
CA LYS A 104 12.42 4.52 12.65
C LYS A 104 13.27 5.44 13.50
N ARG A 105 13.06 6.75 13.37
CA ARG A 105 13.83 7.72 14.15
C ARG A 105 13.40 7.58 15.60
N THR A 106 14.36 7.64 16.50
CA THR A 106 14.17 7.43 17.95
C THR A 106 13.10 8.36 18.54
N PHE A 107 12.88 9.52 17.90
CA PHE A 107 11.91 10.52 18.34
C PHE A 107 10.74 10.62 17.35
N TYR A 108 9.53 10.37 17.86
CA TYR A 108 8.28 10.58 17.13
C TYR A 108 8.08 12.08 16.86
N GLY A 109 7.59 12.45 15.67
CA GLY A 109 7.31 13.85 15.29
C GLY A 109 8.48 14.63 14.69
N HIS A 110 9.71 14.09 14.68
CA HIS A 110 10.86 14.77 14.08
C HIS A 110 11.02 14.42 12.59
N TYR A 111 10.47 15.26 11.72
CA TYR A 111 10.77 15.24 10.29
C TYR A 111 12.08 16.00 10.05
N ALA A 112 13.21 15.28 9.97
CA ALA A 112 14.46 15.87 9.47
C ALA A 112 14.43 15.71 7.96
N ILE A 113 14.21 16.84 7.33
CA ILE A 113 14.49 17.08 5.94
C ILE A 113 16.00 16.96 5.80
N ASP A 114 16.48 16.17 4.84
CA ASP A 114 17.89 16.22 4.46
C ASP A 114 18.19 17.66 4.05
N GLN A 115 18.98 18.35 4.88
CA GLN A 115 19.36 19.73 4.55
C GLN A 115 20.09 19.69 3.21
N PRO A 116 19.61 20.42 2.18
CA PRO A 116 20.36 20.53 0.96
C PRO A 116 21.73 21.10 1.34
N ARG A 117 22.79 20.37 1.01
CA ARG A 117 24.14 20.90 1.11
C ARG A 117 24.13 22.19 0.31
N GLN A 118 24.36 23.31 1.00
CA GLN A 118 24.48 24.66 0.45
C GLN A 118 23.17 25.48 0.33
N ARG A 119 22.71 26.02 1.46
CA ARG A 119 22.36 27.43 1.60
C ARG A 119 22.90 27.91 2.95
N GLU A 120 23.44 29.13 2.98
CA GLU A 120 23.89 29.81 4.20
C GLU A 120 22.70 30.03 5.15
N MET A 121 22.29 28.98 5.87
CA MET A 121 21.20 29.03 6.82
C MET A 121 21.81 29.32 8.19
N LYS A 122 22.17 30.58 8.41
CA LYS A 122 22.49 31.09 9.74
C LYS A 122 21.24 30.96 10.61
N ASP A 123 21.31 30.10 11.60
CA ASP A 123 20.50 30.12 12.83
C ASP A 123 18.96 30.00 12.71
N ALA A 124 18.43 29.36 11.66
CA ALA A 124 17.00 29.02 11.63
C ALA A 124 16.73 27.77 12.51
N VAL A 125 16.47 28.00 13.80
CA VAL A 125 16.02 26.95 14.73
C VAL A 125 14.51 26.76 14.57
N SER A 126 14.10 25.82 13.71
CA SER A 126 12.69 25.45 13.59
C SER A 126 12.32 24.55 14.77
N THR A 127 11.72 25.14 15.81
CA THR A 127 11.09 24.37 16.90
C THR A 127 9.67 23.98 16.50
N SER A 128 9.18 22.84 16.99
CA SER A 128 7.77 22.46 16.82
C SER A 128 6.88 23.49 17.52
N HIS A 129 6.08 24.23 16.76
CA HIS A 129 5.21 25.29 17.30
C HIS A 129 3.93 25.41 16.47
N CYS A 130 2.91 26.08 17.03
CA CYS A 130 1.73 26.49 16.28
C CYS A 130 1.95 27.91 15.75
N SER A 131 1.66 28.14 14.47
CA SER A 131 1.80 29.47 13.88
C SER A 131 0.79 30.44 14.47
N GLN A 132 1.21 31.69 14.62
CA GLN A 132 0.34 32.79 15.05
C GLN A 132 -0.41 33.36 13.85
N ALA A 133 -1.66 33.79 14.04
CA ALA A 133 -2.54 34.25 12.95
C ALA A 133 -2.03 35.48 12.18
N ASN A 134 -1.06 36.21 12.73
CA ASN A 134 -0.39 37.35 12.11
C ASN A 134 0.90 36.97 11.37
N ASN A 135 1.22 35.69 11.23
CA ASN A 135 2.39 35.19 10.50
C ASN A 135 1.96 34.52 9.19
N ILE A 136 2.74 34.67 8.13
CA ILE A 136 2.50 34.03 6.82
C ILE A 136 2.41 32.50 6.92
N GLU A 137 3.14 31.90 7.88
CA GLU A 137 3.06 30.45 8.15
C GLU A 137 1.63 30.01 8.51
N TYR A 138 0.85 30.86 9.18
CA TYR A 138 -0.54 30.55 9.50
C TYR A 138 -1.41 30.51 8.25
N ASP A 139 -1.34 31.54 7.40
CA ASP A 139 -2.12 31.59 6.16
C ASP A 139 -1.78 30.41 5.25
N MET A 140 -0.49 30.10 5.10
CA MET A 140 -0.04 28.92 4.35
C MET A 140 -0.56 27.62 4.97
N ALA A 141 -0.52 27.47 6.29
CA ALA A 141 -1.04 26.29 6.97
C ALA A 141 -2.56 26.12 6.77
N VAL A 142 -3.32 27.22 6.79
CA VAL A 142 -4.76 27.21 6.51
C VAL A 142 -5.04 26.79 5.07
N GLU A 143 -4.29 27.32 4.10
CA GLU A 143 -4.40 26.87 2.70
C GLU A 143 -4.08 25.39 2.54
N TRP A 144 -3.04 24.88 3.21
CA TRP A 144 -2.70 23.47 3.24
C TRP A 144 -3.83 22.62 3.83
N CYS A 145 -4.42 23.03 4.95
CA CYS A 145 -5.59 22.37 5.54
C CYS A 145 -6.77 22.33 4.57
N LEU A 146 -7.05 23.42 3.86
CA LEU A 146 -8.11 23.47 2.86
C LEU A 146 -7.85 22.51 1.68
N LEU A 147 -6.60 22.42 1.22
CA LEU A 147 -6.20 21.46 0.19
C LEU A 147 -6.38 20.02 0.68
N GLN A 148 -5.97 19.73 1.92
CA GLN A 148 -6.14 18.42 2.54
C GLN A 148 -7.63 18.02 2.61
N GLU A 149 -8.51 18.93 3.05
CA GLU A 149 -9.95 18.67 3.08
C GLU A 149 -10.54 18.38 1.69
N ARG A 150 -10.06 19.10 0.65
CA ARG A 150 -10.49 18.85 -0.73
C ARG A 150 -10.05 17.49 -1.23
N VAL A 151 -8.82 17.08 -0.92
CA VAL A 151 -8.30 15.75 -1.24
C VAL A 151 -9.13 14.68 -0.52
N ASP A 152 -9.42 14.85 0.76
CA ASP A 152 -10.23 13.90 1.54
C ASP A 152 -11.66 13.76 1.02
N LYS A 153 -12.27 14.88 0.60
CA LYS A 153 -13.59 14.87 -0.06
C LYS A 153 -13.51 14.15 -1.42
N THR A 154 -12.43 14.35 -2.17
CA THR A 154 -12.24 13.72 -3.48
C THR A 154 -12.08 12.21 -3.35
N TRP A 155 -11.24 11.74 -2.43
CA TRP A 155 -11.09 10.31 -2.13
C TRP A 155 -12.40 9.66 -1.67
N ARG A 156 -13.15 10.32 -0.78
CA ARG A 156 -14.48 9.82 -0.35
C ARG A 156 -15.43 9.64 -1.52
N LYS A 157 -15.55 10.64 -2.40
CA LYS A 157 -16.39 10.55 -3.61
C LYS A 157 -15.93 9.44 -4.55
N LEU A 158 -14.61 9.28 -4.75
CA LEU A 158 -14.04 8.23 -5.58
C LEU A 158 -14.43 6.84 -5.05
N TYR A 159 -14.24 6.59 -3.76
CA TYR A 159 -14.54 5.28 -3.18
C TYR A 159 -16.03 4.99 -3.08
N GLN A 160 -16.88 6.00 -2.90
CA GLN A 160 -18.32 5.84 -2.98
C GLN A 160 -18.73 5.37 -4.39
N ARG A 161 -18.26 6.07 -5.43
CA ARG A 161 -18.53 5.69 -6.82
C ARG A 161 -18.00 4.29 -7.14
N GLN A 162 -16.78 3.98 -6.71
CA GLN A 162 -16.20 2.64 -6.90
C GLN A 162 -17.07 1.55 -6.24
N SER A 163 -17.62 1.81 -5.05
CA SER A 163 -18.51 0.88 -4.36
C SER A 163 -19.78 0.60 -5.17
N GLU A 164 -20.41 1.65 -5.70
CA GLU A 164 -21.61 1.53 -6.54
C GLU A 164 -21.33 0.75 -7.83
N GLU A 165 -20.21 1.03 -8.49
CA GLU A 165 -19.79 0.33 -9.71
C GLU A 165 -19.49 -1.16 -9.44
N LEU A 166 -18.79 -1.47 -8.35
CA LEU A 166 -18.54 -2.85 -7.92
C LEU A 166 -19.84 -3.60 -7.58
N SER A 167 -20.78 -2.94 -6.90
CA SER A 167 -22.10 -3.52 -6.59
C SER A 167 -22.89 -3.84 -7.87
N LYS A 168 -22.93 -2.90 -8.82
CA LYS A 168 -23.56 -3.09 -10.14
C LYS A 168 -22.90 -4.24 -10.91
N LEU A 169 -21.57 -4.32 -10.91
CA LEU A 169 -20.83 -5.39 -11.58
C LEU A 169 -21.14 -6.75 -10.95
N LYS A 170 -21.15 -6.84 -9.62
CA LYS A 170 -21.49 -8.06 -8.88
C LYS A 170 -22.91 -8.53 -9.17
N ALA A 171 -23.88 -7.62 -9.25
CA ALA A 171 -25.26 -7.94 -9.63
C ALA A 171 -25.35 -8.50 -11.06
N LYS A 172 -24.65 -7.87 -12.02
CA LYS A 172 -24.60 -8.33 -13.42
C LYS A 172 -23.93 -9.70 -13.57
N LEU A 173 -22.92 -10.00 -12.76
CA LEU A 173 -22.27 -11.30 -12.78
C LEU A 173 -23.21 -12.40 -12.25
N LYS A 174 -23.91 -12.13 -11.14
CA LYS A 174 -24.91 -13.06 -10.57
C LYS A 174 -26.09 -13.32 -11.49
N SER A 175 -26.50 -12.36 -12.31
CA SER A 175 -27.62 -12.56 -13.24
C SER A 175 -27.24 -13.35 -14.50
N LYS A 176 -25.94 -13.63 -14.72
CA LYS A 176 -25.42 -14.35 -15.89
C LYS A 176 -24.97 -15.77 -15.57
N ILE A 177 -24.90 -16.13 -14.29
CA ILE A 177 -24.61 -17.46 -13.77
C ILE A 177 -25.95 -18.09 -13.36
#